data_AF-A0A3A9ZW83-F1
#
_entry.id   AF-A0A3A9ZW83-F1
#
_cell.length_a   1.000
_cell.length_b   1.000
_cell.length_c   1.000
_cell.angle_alpha   90.00
_cell.angle_beta   90.00
_cell.angle_gamma   90.00
#
_symmetry.space_group_name_H-M   'P 1'
#
loop_
_entity.id
_entity.type
_entity.pdbx_description
1 polymer ?
#
loop_
_entity_poly.entity_id
_entity_poly.type
_entity_poly.pdbx_seq_one_letter_code
_entity_poly.pdbx_strand_id
1 'polypeptide(L)'
;RPRHPSHPKESPQTGSSLHDALIKKLTGRVKGAADRESGKSLSDRLAWLEKKHKDDEKAAAQDAGVSLRTWRRWKEGKATPSRRSLKKLDQATRAALIPAGRRRRISLSTRAGRIFDRRPKGGFTITAWITVSSDDRPRTLALGSHLSEGRLDKVVQAYINEGEEGAVRELEDAIREYMGGYQGHLEISNVSNIDFGPIG
;
A
#
# COMPACT_ATOMS: atom_id res chain seq x y z
N ARG A 1 -22.01 18.24 -45.69
CA ARG A 1 -21.21 18.20 -44.44
C ARG A 1 -21.44 16.85 -43.77
N PRO A 2 -20.44 15.97 -43.66
CA PRO A 2 -20.62 14.69 -42.98
C PRO A 2 -20.76 14.93 -41.47
N ARG A 3 -21.77 14.30 -40.85
CA ARG A 3 -21.96 14.29 -39.40
C ARG A 3 -20.95 13.30 -38.82
N HIS A 4 -20.04 13.78 -37.97
CA HIS A 4 -19.21 12.90 -37.16
C HIS A 4 -20.11 12.07 -36.25
N PRO A 5 -19.93 10.73 -36.19
CA PRO A 5 -20.60 9.92 -35.19
C PRO A 5 -20.08 10.30 -33.81
N SER A 6 -20.96 10.84 -32.98
CA SER A 6 -20.75 11.01 -31.56
C SER A 6 -20.61 9.63 -30.93
N HIS A 7 -19.38 9.22 -30.61
CA HIS A 7 -19.17 8.04 -29.79
C HIS A 7 -19.90 8.25 -28.46
N PRO A 8 -20.73 7.30 -28.01
CA PRO A 8 -21.29 7.36 -26.67
C PRO A 8 -20.13 7.37 -25.68
N LYS A 9 -20.09 8.39 -24.80
CA LYS A 9 -19.20 8.38 -23.63
C LYS A 9 -19.66 7.21 -22.77
N GLU A 10 -18.95 6.08 -22.86
CA GLU A 10 -19.12 4.99 -21.92
C GLU A 10 -19.02 5.59 -20.52
N SER A 11 -20.12 5.51 -19.77
CA SER A 11 -20.16 6.03 -18.40
C SER A 11 -19.17 5.22 -17.58
N PRO A 12 -18.40 5.87 -16.67
CA PRO A 12 -17.43 5.18 -15.85
C PRO A 12 -18.09 4.00 -15.13
N GLN A 13 -17.65 2.78 -15.46
CA GLN A 13 -18.07 1.59 -14.74
C GLN A 13 -17.66 1.71 -13.27
N THR A 14 -18.43 1.06 -12.39
CA THR A 14 -18.32 1.07 -10.92
C THR A 14 -16.96 0.51 -10.45
N GLY A 15 -15.89 1.31 -10.52
CA GLY A 15 -14.58 0.96 -10.00
C GLY A 15 -14.38 1.44 -8.56
N SER A 16 -13.44 0.85 -7.83
CA SER A 16 -13.09 1.32 -6.49
C SER A 16 -12.25 2.61 -6.53
N SER A 17 -12.27 3.40 -5.46
CA SER A 17 -11.33 4.52 -5.30
C SER A 17 -9.87 4.00 -5.30
N LEU A 18 -8.91 4.85 -5.68
CA LEU A 18 -7.48 4.53 -5.58
C LEU A 18 -7.10 4.07 -4.17
N HIS A 19 -7.64 4.78 -3.17
CA HIS A 19 -7.48 4.45 -1.75
C HIS A 19 -7.91 3.01 -1.47
N ASP A 20 -9.16 2.66 -1.76
CA ASP A 20 -9.70 1.34 -1.45
C ASP A 20 -8.96 0.22 -2.20
N ALA A 21 -8.67 0.45 -3.49
CA ALA A 21 -7.95 -0.50 -4.32
C ALA A 21 -6.54 -0.76 -3.77
N LEU A 22 -5.81 0.31 -3.39
CA LEU A 22 -4.47 0.21 -2.86
C LEU A 22 -4.46 -0.54 -1.53
N ILE A 23 -5.31 -0.16 -0.58
CA ILE A 23 -5.33 -0.79 0.75
C ILE A 23 -5.76 -2.24 0.67
N LYS A 24 -6.75 -2.56 -0.17
CA LYS A 24 -7.14 -3.94 -0.46
C LYS A 24 -5.97 -4.71 -1.05
N LYS A 25 -5.21 -4.12 -1.97
CA LYS A 25 -4.06 -4.81 -2.56
C LYS A 25 -2.91 -4.99 -1.57
N LEU A 26 -2.57 -3.98 -0.76
CA LEU A 26 -1.50 -4.01 0.24
C LEU A 26 -1.80 -4.96 1.39
N THR A 27 -3.01 -4.95 1.92
CA THR A 27 -3.34 -5.66 3.17
C THR A 27 -4.21 -6.89 2.95
N GLY A 28 -4.95 -6.96 1.84
CA GLY A 28 -6.01 -7.94 1.63
C GLY A 28 -7.26 -7.62 2.45
N ARG A 29 -7.36 -6.42 3.01
CA ARG A 29 -8.47 -5.95 3.85
C ARG A 29 -9.07 -4.66 3.28
N VAL A 30 -10.27 -4.34 3.73
CA VAL A 30 -10.93 -3.05 3.42
C VAL A 30 -10.27 -1.88 4.15
N LYS A 31 -10.50 -0.67 3.65
CA LYS A 31 -10.11 0.62 4.26
C LYS A 31 -10.42 0.67 5.77
N GLY A 32 -9.56 1.36 6.52
CA GLY A 32 -9.71 1.55 7.97
C GLY A 32 -9.48 0.26 8.78
N ALA A 33 -8.89 -0.78 8.18
CA ALA A 33 -8.55 -1.99 8.93
C ALA A 33 -7.49 -1.71 10.01
N ALA A 34 -6.52 -0.84 9.73
CA ALA A 34 -5.52 -0.45 10.71
C ALA A 34 -6.14 0.35 11.86
N ASP A 35 -7.00 1.33 11.55
CA ASP A 35 -7.63 2.18 12.56
C ASP A 35 -8.54 1.39 13.49
N ARG A 36 -9.26 0.40 12.95
CA ARG A 36 -10.05 -0.54 13.76
C ARG A 36 -9.20 -1.36 14.72
N GLU A 37 -7.97 -1.73 14.35
CA GLU A 37 -7.05 -2.41 15.27
C GLU A 37 -6.49 -1.41 16.30
N SER A 38 -6.12 -0.20 15.88
CA SER A 38 -5.60 0.84 16.77
C SER A 38 -6.62 1.33 17.81
N GLY A 39 -7.92 1.30 17.49
CA GLY A 39 -9.02 1.66 18.39
C GLY A 39 -9.38 0.60 19.44
N LYS A 40 -8.78 -0.60 19.39
CA LYS A 40 -8.98 -1.63 20.40
C LYS A 40 -8.22 -1.32 21.69
N SER A 41 -8.57 -2.03 22.76
CA SER A 41 -7.84 -1.98 24.02
C SER A 41 -6.36 -2.35 23.82
N LEU A 42 -5.48 -1.82 24.67
CA LEU A 42 -4.06 -2.13 24.60
C LEU A 42 -3.81 -3.65 24.68
N SER A 43 -4.48 -4.35 25.61
CA SER A 43 -4.35 -5.80 25.76
C SER A 43 -4.72 -6.56 24.48
N ASP A 44 -5.81 -6.18 23.82
CA ASP A 44 -6.25 -6.83 22.58
C ASP A 44 -5.25 -6.60 21.44
N ARG A 45 -4.68 -5.40 21.38
CA ARG A 45 -3.66 -5.04 20.37
C ARG A 45 -2.38 -5.84 20.55
N LEU A 46 -1.92 -6.00 21.80
CA LEU A 46 -0.73 -6.80 22.12
C LEU A 46 -0.97 -8.27 21.79
N ALA A 47 -2.11 -8.84 22.22
CA ALA A 47 -2.47 -10.23 21.94
C ALA A 47 -2.62 -10.50 20.43
N TRP A 48 -3.21 -9.56 19.69
CA TRP A 48 -3.31 -9.66 18.24
C TRP A 48 -1.95 -9.67 17.57
N LEU A 49 -1.02 -8.80 18.00
CA LEU A 49 0.32 -8.73 17.42
C LEU A 49 1.11 -10.01 17.73
N GLU A 50 1.02 -10.53 18.95
CA GLU A 50 1.60 -11.85 19.31
C GLU A 50 1.10 -12.95 18.39
N LYS A 51 -0.21 -13.02 18.14
CA LYS A 51 -0.79 -13.99 17.21
C LYS A 51 -0.22 -13.87 15.79
N LYS A 52 0.12 -12.66 15.34
CA LYS A 52 0.80 -12.44 14.04
C LYS A 52 2.22 -13.00 14.02
N HIS A 53 2.85 -13.07 15.17
CA HIS A 53 4.17 -13.66 15.36
C HIS A 53 4.12 -15.10 15.90
N LYS A 54 3.00 -15.82 15.70
CA LYS A 54 2.83 -17.22 16.16
C LYS A 54 3.03 -17.36 17.68
N ASP A 55 2.47 -16.42 18.43
CA ASP A 55 2.51 -16.36 19.89
C ASP A 55 3.94 -16.16 20.47
N ASP A 56 4.88 -15.67 19.65
CA ASP A 56 6.21 -15.26 20.09
C ASP A 56 6.21 -13.81 20.62
N GLU A 57 6.15 -13.66 21.95
CA GLU A 57 6.21 -12.35 22.63
C GLU A 57 7.48 -11.56 22.30
N LYS A 58 8.62 -12.25 22.13
CA LYS A 58 9.91 -11.59 21.90
C LYS A 58 9.93 -11.00 20.49
N ALA A 59 9.44 -11.74 19.50
CA ALA A 59 9.31 -11.24 18.14
C ALA A 59 8.31 -10.08 18.05
N ALA A 60 7.15 -10.17 18.71
CA ALA A 60 6.16 -9.10 18.75
C ALA A 60 6.71 -7.83 19.43
N ALA A 61 7.42 -7.98 20.55
CA ALA A 61 8.05 -6.86 21.23
C ALA A 61 9.14 -6.18 20.37
N GLN A 62 9.94 -6.99 19.67
CA GLN A 62 10.98 -6.50 18.76
C GLN A 62 10.38 -5.71 17.59
N ASP A 63 9.31 -6.22 16.96
CA ASP A 63 8.62 -5.53 15.86
C ASP A 63 7.97 -4.21 16.33
N ALA A 64 7.40 -4.20 17.54
CA ALA A 64 6.91 -3.00 18.20
C ALA A 64 8.02 -2.04 18.70
N GLY A 65 9.29 -2.41 18.55
CA GLY A 65 10.44 -1.58 18.90
C GLY A 65 10.55 -1.29 20.41
N VAL A 66 10.18 -2.26 21.25
CA VAL A 66 10.29 -2.22 22.72
C VAL A 66 10.96 -3.46 23.29
N SER A 67 11.44 -3.37 24.53
CA SER A 67 12.02 -4.54 25.22
C SER A 67 10.92 -5.55 25.60
N LEU A 68 11.27 -6.83 25.67
CA LEU A 68 10.37 -7.89 26.17
C LEU A 68 9.85 -7.57 27.59
N ARG A 69 10.69 -6.98 28.44
CA ARG A 69 10.28 -6.56 29.79
C ARG A 69 9.20 -5.48 29.74
N THR A 70 9.35 -4.48 28.87
CA THR A 70 8.36 -3.41 28.67
C THR A 70 7.05 -4.00 28.15
N TRP A 71 7.13 -4.90 27.17
CA TRP A 71 5.98 -5.58 26.59
C TRP A 71 5.15 -6.33 27.64
N ARG A 72 5.81 -7.16 28.47
CA ARG A 72 5.15 -7.89 29.57
C ARG A 72 4.51 -6.95 30.59
N ARG A 73 5.19 -5.85 30.95
CA ARG A 73 4.60 -4.85 31.85
C ARG A 73 3.36 -4.19 31.27
N TRP A 74 3.28 -3.98 29.95
CA TRP A 74 2.06 -3.48 29.32
C TRP A 74 0.93 -4.51 29.35
N LYS A 75 1.21 -5.79 29.07
CA LYS A 75 0.23 -6.89 29.16
C LYS A 75 -0.34 -7.02 30.58
N GLU A 76 0.52 -6.92 31.58
CA GLU A 76 0.15 -7.02 32.99
C GLU A 76 -0.50 -5.73 33.54
N GLY A 77 -0.65 -4.67 32.73
CA GLY A 77 -1.16 -3.38 33.18
C GLY A 77 -0.23 -2.62 34.15
N LYS A 78 1.02 -3.08 34.34
CA LYS A 78 2.02 -2.50 35.25
C LYS A 78 2.77 -1.30 34.68
N ALA A 79 2.49 -0.93 33.44
CA ALA A 79 3.04 0.27 32.80
C ALA A 79 2.11 0.74 31.68
N THR A 80 1.89 2.06 31.61
CA THR A 80 1.18 2.70 30.51
C THR A 80 2.17 3.07 29.40
N PRO A 81 1.91 2.69 28.13
CA PRO A 81 2.77 3.07 27.02
C PRO A 81 2.76 4.59 26.82
N SER A 82 3.95 5.17 26.57
CA SER A 82 4.04 6.57 26.16
C SER A 82 3.44 6.77 24.76
N ARG A 83 3.07 8.01 24.41
CA ARG A 83 2.57 8.34 23.06
C ARG A 83 3.52 7.87 21.94
N ARG A 84 4.84 8.01 22.15
CA ARG A 84 5.85 7.51 21.21
C ARG A 84 5.82 5.99 21.07
N SER A 85 5.56 5.29 22.16
CA SER A 85 5.50 3.82 22.18
C SER A 85 4.21 3.30 21.53
N LEU A 86 3.08 3.99 21.75
CA LEU A 86 1.83 3.72 21.04
C LEU A 86 1.98 3.91 19.53
N LYS A 87 2.67 4.98 19.09
CA LYS A 87 2.94 5.18 17.66
C LYS A 87 3.75 4.03 17.06
N LYS A 88 4.76 3.51 17.78
CA LYS A 88 5.50 2.32 17.32
C LYS A 88 4.62 1.07 17.25
N LEU A 89 3.73 0.89 18.22
CA LEU A 89 2.76 -0.20 18.21
C LEU A 89 1.79 -0.07 17.02
N ASP A 90 1.34 1.14 16.68
CA ASP A 90 0.52 1.39 15.48
C ASP A 90 1.30 1.05 14.20
N GLN A 91 2.58 1.45 14.12
CA GLN A 91 3.46 1.11 12.99
C GLN A 91 3.62 -0.40 12.85
N ALA A 92 3.91 -1.12 13.94
CA ALA A 92 4.02 -2.58 13.94
C ALA A 92 2.69 -3.25 13.56
N THR A 93 1.56 -2.72 14.04
CA THR A 93 0.23 -3.19 13.66
C THR A 93 0.01 -3.07 12.15
N ARG A 94 0.29 -1.89 11.58
CA ARG A 94 0.20 -1.68 10.13
C ARG A 94 1.15 -2.59 9.37
N ALA A 95 2.39 -2.71 9.82
CA ALA A 95 3.37 -3.61 9.24
C ALA A 95 2.81 -5.05 9.20
N ALA A 96 2.34 -5.58 10.32
CA ALA A 96 1.81 -6.95 10.42
C ALA A 96 0.55 -7.21 9.56
N LEU A 97 -0.15 -6.16 9.11
CA LEU A 97 -1.25 -6.28 8.14
C LEU A 97 -0.78 -6.56 6.71
N ILE A 98 0.48 -6.28 6.37
CA ILE A 98 1.05 -6.57 5.05
C ILE A 98 1.80 -7.91 5.11
N PRO A 99 1.31 -8.98 4.46
CA PRO A 99 1.98 -10.28 4.43
C PRO A 99 3.39 -10.20 3.84
N ALA A 100 4.34 -10.94 4.41
CA ALA A 100 5.74 -10.94 3.98
C ALA A 100 5.90 -11.24 2.47
N GLY A 101 5.19 -12.25 1.96
CA GLY A 101 5.21 -12.58 0.53
C GLY A 101 4.67 -11.47 -0.38
N ARG A 102 3.82 -10.57 0.15
CA ARG A 102 3.33 -9.41 -0.58
C ARG A 102 4.33 -8.26 -0.57
N ARG A 103 4.98 -7.97 0.58
CA ARG A 103 6.10 -7.01 0.61
C ARG A 103 7.19 -7.40 -0.37
N ARG A 104 7.57 -8.68 -0.38
CA ARG A 104 8.55 -9.23 -1.34
C ARG A 104 8.11 -8.99 -2.79
N ARG A 105 6.83 -9.22 -3.12
CA ARG A 105 6.30 -8.92 -4.46
C ARG A 105 6.47 -7.46 -4.82
N ILE A 106 5.99 -6.55 -3.97
CA ILE A 106 6.05 -5.10 -4.19
C ILE A 106 7.49 -4.63 -4.46
N SER A 107 8.44 -5.08 -3.65
CA SER A 107 9.86 -4.74 -3.81
C SER A 107 10.42 -5.23 -5.16
N LEU A 108 10.02 -6.43 -5.59
CA LEU A 108 10.41 -6.97 -6.89
C LEU A 108 9.65 -6.33 -8.07
N SER A 109 8.53 -5.64 -7.83
CA SER A 109 7.69 -5.05 -8.89
C SER A 109 8.36 -3.91 -9.63
N THR A 110 9.40 -3.28 -9.07
CA THR A 110 10.19 -2.23 -9.74
C THR A 110 11.62 -2.65 -10.08
N ARG A 111 11.96 -3.92 -9.89
CA ARG A 111 13.28 -4.42 -10.21
C ARG A 111 13.36 -4.71 -11.70
N ALA A 112 14.23 -4.01 -12.43
CA ALA A 112 14.48 -4.32 -13.84
C ALA A 112 15.02 -5.75 -13.99
N GLY A 113 14.48 -6.51 -14.96
CA GLY A 113 15.07 -7.77 -15.38
C GLY A 113 16.51 -7.57 -15.87
N ARG A 114 17.41 -8.52 -15.62
CA ARG A 114 18.73 -8.50 -16.27
C ARG A 114 18.52 -8.71 -17.78
N ILE A 115 19.43 -8.18 -18.61
CA ILE A 115 19.39 -8.29 -20.09
C ILE A 115 19.23 -9.76 -20.58
N PHE A 116 19.65 -10.75 -19.77
CA PHE A 116 19.54 -12.19 -20.06
C PHE A 116 18.32 -12.88 -19.44
N ASP A 117 17.49 -12.19 -18.65
CA ASP A 117 16.26 -12.76 -18.12
C ASP A 117 15.20 -12.82 -19.23
N ARG A 118 14.85 -14.03 -19.68
CA ARG A 118 13.82 -14.28 -20.70
C ARG A 118 12.38 -13.90 -20.26
N ARG A 119 12.22 -13.34 -19.07
CA ARG A 119 10.92 -12.92 -18.52
C ARG A 119 11.08 -11.51 -17.96
N PRO A 120 10.23 -10.53 -18.32
CA PRO A 120 10.23 -9.23 -17.69
C PRO A 120 10.01 -9.43 -16.18
N LYS A 121 11.02 -9.08 -15.40
CA LYS A 121 10.90 -8.92 -13.94
C LYS A 121 10.67 -7.42 -13.73
N GLY A 122 9.59 -7.10 -13.01
CA GLY A 122 8.96 -5.78 -13.01
C GLY A 122 7.52 -5.91 -13.53
N GLY A 123 6.54 -5.58 -12.70
CA GLY A 123 5.15 -5.98 -12.96
C GLY A 123 4.10 -5.15 -12.23
N PHE A 124 4.46 -3.98 -11.72
CA PHE A 124 3.45 -3.08 -11.18
C PHE A 124 2.59 -2.51 -12.32
N THR A 125 1.29 -2.78 -12.27
CA THR A 125 0.30 -2.25 -13.19
C THR A 125 -0.89 -1.68 -12.44
N ILE A 126 -1.46 -0.60 -12.96
CA ILE A 126 -2.73 -0.05 -12.50
C ILE A 126 -3.64 0.16 -13.70
N THR A 127 -4.90 -0.27 -13.60
CA THR A 127 -5.94 0.02 -14.58
C THR A 127 -7.02 0.85 -13.91
N ALA A 128 -7.23 2.05 -14.43
CA ALA A 128 -8.10 3.07 -13.84
C ALA A 128 -8.58 4.05 -14.90
N TRP A 129 -9.58 4.85 -14.57
CA TRP A 129 -9.87 6.09 -15.27
C TRP A 129 -8.90 7.16 -14.80
N ILE A 130 -8.22 7.80 -15.76
CA ILE A 130 -7.20 8.79 -15.46
C ILE A 130 -7.53 10.07 -16.20
N THR A 131 -7.81 11.11 -15.42
CA THR A 131 -8.00 12.48 -15.93
C THR A 131 -6.68 13.21 -15.89
N VAL A 132 -6.24 13.69 -17.04
CA VAL A 132 -5.04 14.53 -17.19
C VAL A 132 -5.46 15.80 -17.93
N SER A 133 -5.53 16.91 -17.20
CA SER A 133 -6.10 18.17 -17.70
C SER A 133 -7.55 18.02 -18.19
N SER A 134 -7.76 17.74 -19.47
CA SER A 134 -9.08 17.58 -20.12
C SER A 134 -9.26 16.22 -20.80
N ASP A 135 -8.24 15.37 -20.81
CA ASP A 135 -8.32 14.00 -21.31
C ASP A 135 -8.69 13.06 -20.17
N ASP A 136 -9.89 12.50 -20.24
CA ASP A 136 -10.42 11.52 -19.31
C ASP A 136 -10.76 10.23 -20.06
N ARG A 137 -10.03 9.17 -19.74
CA ARG A 137 -10.18 7.85 -20.38
C ARG A 137 -9.63 6.73 -19.52
N PRO A 138 -10.12 5.49 -19.71
CA PRO A 138 -9.51 4.33 -19.09
C PRO A 138 -8.07 4.16 -19.60
N ARG A 139 -7.14 3.95 -18.68
CA ARG A 139 -5.73 3.70 -18.98
C ARG A 139 -5.21 2.55 -18.12
N THR A 140 -4.32 1.75 -18.72
CA THR A 140 -3.47 0.82 -17.98
C THR A 140 -2.05 1.39 -17.96
N LEU A 141 -1.53 1.67 -16.77
CA LEU A 141 -0.15 2.13 -16.60
C LEU A 141 0.71 0.94 -16.15
N ALA A 142 1.73 0.61 -16.93
CA ALA A 142 2.74 -0.39 -16.60
C ALA A 142 3.93 0.31 -15.94
N LEU A 143 3.80 0.60 -14.66
CA LEU A 143 4.74 1.42 -13.88
C LEU A 143 6.03 0.66 -13.53
N GLY A 144 5.94 -0.66 -13.36
CA GLY A 144 7.00 -1.48 -12.75
C GLY A 144 8.39 -1.28 -13.37
N SER A 145 8.54 -1.39 -14.69
CA SER A 145 9.83 -1.27 -15.39
C SER A 145 10.32 0.17 -15.55
N HIS A 146 9.49 1.16 -15.24
CA HIS A 146 9.77 2.58 -15.48
C HIS A 146 10.05 3.36 -14.19
N LEU A 147 9.72 2.77 -13.04
CA LEU A 147 10.08 3.33 -11.74
C LEU A 147 11.45 2.85 -11.30
N SER A 148 12.12 3.67 -10.49
CA SER A 148 13.37 3.29 -9.85
C SER A 148 13.22 2.04 -8.95
N GLU A 149 14.29 1.26 -8.84
CA GLU A 149 14.31 0.09 -7.94
C GLU A 149 13.99 0.51 -6.49
N GLY A 150 13.09 -0.21 -5.83
CA GLY A 150 12.63 0.12 -4.48
C GLY A 150 11.64 1.29 -4.40
N ARG A 151 11.23 1.91 -5.51
CA ARG A 151 10.27 3.03 -5.49
C ARG A 151 8.94 2.66 -4.83
N LEU A 152 8.43 1.45 -5.05
CA LEU A 152 7.20 0.97 -4.42
C LEU A 152 7.40 0.49 -2.99
N ASP A 153 8.64 0.24 -2.55
CA ASP A 153 8.92 0.02 -1.13
C ASP A 153 8.63 1.29 -0.32
N LYS A 154 8.79 2.48 -0.91
CA LYS A 154 8.38 3.74 -0.28
C LYS A 154 6.87 3.79 -0.01
N VAL A 155 6.03 3.26 -0.90
CA VAL A 155 4.58 3.17 -0.68
C VAL A 155 4.26 2.30 0.55
N VAL A 156 4.97 1.18 0.69
CA VAL A 156 4.86 0.30 1.87
C VAL A 156 5.33 1.03 3.14
N GLN A 157 6.45 1.74 3.07
CA GLN A 157 6.96 2.50 4.21
C GLN A 157 6.03 3.65 4.61
N ALA A 158 5.45 4.36 3.64
CA ALA A 158 4.48 5.41 3.88
C ALA A 158 3.23 4.84 4.57
N TYR A 159 2.72 3.68 4.11
CA TYR A 159 1.64 2.98 4.81
C TYR A 159 1.98 2.68 6.28
N ILE A 160 3.17 2.13 6.53
CA ILE A 160 3.61 1.76 7.88
C ILE A 160 3.73 3.02 8.75
N ASN A 161 4.36 4.07 8.24
CA ASN A 161 4.73 5.25 9.02
C ASN A 161 3.56 6.22 9.24
N GLU A 162 2.78 6.45 8.19
CA GLU A 162 1.80 7.53 8.09
C GLU A 162 0.35 7.02 7.98
N GLY A 163 0.17 5.75 7.63
CA GLY A 163 -1.14 5.14 7.44
C GLY A 163 -1.59 5.19 5.99
N GLU A 164 -2.88 5.00 5.78
CA GLU A 164 -3.45 4.78 4.44
C GLU A 164 -3.24 5.98 3.51
N GLU A 165 -3.47 7.20 4.01
CA GLU A 165 -3.29 8.44 3.23
C GLU A 165 -1.85 8.64 2.76
N GLY A 166 -0.87 8.33 3.61
CA GLY A 166 0.54 8.40 3.22
C GLY A 166 0.88 7.43 2.08
N ALA A 167 0.29 6.23 2.12
CA ALA A 167 0.48 5.24 1.06
C ALA A 167 -0.14 5.70 -0.27
N VAL A 168 -1.34 6.27 -0.23
CA VAL A 168 -2.03 6.80 -1.42
C VAL A 168 -1.22 7.93 -2.04
N ARG A 169 -0.82 8.91 -1.24
CA ARG A 169 0.04 10.02 -1.69
C ARG A 169 1.33 9.53 -2.34
N GLU A 170 2.02 8.59 -1.70
CA GLU A 170 3.28 8.06 -2.21
C GLU A 170 3.10 7.31 -3.55
N LEU A 171 1.95 6.65 -3.75
CA LEU A 171 1.59 6.01 -5.00
C LEU A 171 1.26 7.03 -6.09
N GLU A 172 0.50 8.08 -5.77
CA GLU A 172 0.22 9.18 -6.70
C GLU A 172 1.53 9.83 -7.17
N ASP A 173 2.48 10.05 -6.26
CA ASP A 173 3.78 10.60 -6.61
C ASP A 173 4.59 9.65 -7.51
N ALA A 174 4.49 8.33 -7.30
CA ALA A 174 5.10 7.34 -8.20
C ALA A 174 4.45 7.40 -9.60
N ILE A 175 3.13 7.60 -9.68
CA ILE A 175 2.43 7.73 -10.97
C ILE A 175 2.82 9.03 -11.67
N ARG A 176 2.96 10.14 -10.94
CA ARG A 176 3.46 11.41 -11.50
C ARG A 176 4.89 11.28 -12.02
N GLU A 177 5.77 10.61 -11.28
CA GLU A 177 7.14 10.32 -11.70
C GLU A 177 7.15 9.56 -13.04
N TYR A 178 6.34 8.51 -13.15
CA TYR A 178 6.17 7.75 -14.40
C TYR A 178 5.67 8.61 -15.57
N MET A 179 4.79 9.57 -15.30
CA MET A 179 4.28 10.50 -16.30
C MET A 179 5.26 11.64 -16.65
N GLY A 180 6.54 11.50 -16.31
CA GLY A 180 7.57 12.50 -16.59
C GLY A 180 7.54 13.69 -15.65
N GLY A 181 7.08 13.50 -14.41
CA GLY A 181 7.00 14.57 -13.41
C GLY A 181 5.85 15.55 -13.66
N TYR A 182 4.75 15.10 -14.26
CA TYR A 182 3.58 15.93 -14.54
C TYR A 182 3.09 16.66 -13.27
N GLN A 183 3.07 18.00 -13.32
CA GLN A 183 2.68 18.87 -12.21
C GLN A 183 1.23 19.36 -12.28
N GLY A 184 0.49 19.00 -13.32
CA GLY A 184 -0.90 19.40 -13.48
C GLY A 184 -1.86 18.57 -12.62
N HIS A 185 -3.16 18.83 -12.79
CA HIS A 185 -4.20 18.05 -12.13
C HIS A 185 -4.25 16.62 -12.69
N LEU A 186 -3.95 15.65 -11.81
CA LEU A 186 -4.06 14.22 -12.05
C LEU A 186 -5.15 13.69 -11.13
N GLU A 187 -6.20 13.13 -11.71
CA GLU A 187 -7.24 12.42 -10.98
C GLU A 187 -7.21 10.95 -11.39
N ILE A 188 -7.23 10.06 -10.41
CA ILE A 188 -7.30 8.60 -10.62
C ILE A 188 -8.58 8.11 -9.98
N SER A 189 -9.54 7.74 -10.82
CA SER A 189 -10.86 7.27 -10.40
C SER A 189 -11.14 5.89 -10.99
N ASN A 190 -12.18 5.22 -10.48
CA ASN A 190 -12.66 3.94 -11.00
C ASN A 190 -11.55 2.91 -11.22
N VAL A 191 -10.71 2.71 -10.20
CA VAL A 191 -9.61 1.74 -10.25
C VAL A 191 -10.20 0.34 -10.31
N SER A 192 -9.99 -0.33 -11.44
CA SER A 192 -10.48 -1.69 -11.70
C SER A 192 -9.45 -2.74 -11.31
N ASN A 193 -8.15 -2.42 -11.41
CA ASN A 193 -7.09 -3.34 -11.02
C ASN A 193 -5.85 -2.59 -10.52
N ILE A 194 -5.26 -3.10 -9.45
CA ILE A 194 -3.88 -2.83 -9.04
C ILE A 194 -3.19 -4.18 -8.98
N ASP A 195 -2.09 -4.35 -9.70
CA ASP A 195 -1.29 -5.55 -9.62
C ASP A 195 0.17 -5.26 -9.38
N PHE A 196 0.78 -5.98 -8.43
CA PHE A 196 2.21 -5.92 -8.14
C PHE A 196 3.00 -6.94 -8.98
N GLY A 197 2.33 -7.64 -9.90
CA GLY A 197 2.93 -8.55 -10.86
C GLY A 197 3.43 -9.87 -10.24
N PRO A 198 3.76 -10.86 -11.09
CA PRO A 198 4.19 -12.17 -10.63
C PRO A 198 5.61 -12.15 -10.07
N ILE A 199 5.84 -12.98 -9.05
CA ILE A 199 7.17 -13.55 -8.78
C ILE A 199 7.39 -14.57 -9.90
N GLY A 200 8.12 -14.18 -10.95
CA GLY A 200 8.60 -15.11 -11.95
C GLY A 200 9.67 -16.03 -11.39
#